data_AF-A0A1Y4N9P5-F1
#
_entry.id   AF-A0A1Y4N9P5-F1
#
_cell.length_a   1.000
_cell.length_b   1.000
_cell.length_c   1.000
_cell.angle_alpha   90.00
_cell.angle_beta   90.00
_cell.angle_gamma   90.00
#
_symmetry.space_group_name_H-M   'P 1'
#
loop_
_entity.id
_entity.type
_entity.pdbx_description
1 polymer ?
#
loop_
_entity_poly.entity_id
_entity_poly.type
_entity_poly.pdbx_seq_one_letter_code
_entity_poly.pdbx_strand_id
1 'polypeptide(L)'
;MIDFEKLQSNVNTDIIRVLEYAKANANIGIGAIQESCEMGYARVARYIDLFLEVGILNPRRYCMIKGKDRKRRRKYLPYELAVSTDKLQSCIDELKKLNRGE
;
A
#
# COMPACT_ATOMS: atom_id res chain seq x y z
N MET A 1 4.42 -8.72 11.43
CA MET A 1 3.22 -9.59 11.50
C MET A 1 2.06 -8.74 11.03
N ILE A 2 1.13 -9.27 10.21
CA ILE A 2 -0.01 -8.47 9.74
C ILE A 2 -1.00 -8.35 10.89
N ASP A 3 -1.39 -7.12 11.26
CA ASP A 3 -2.51 -6.88 12.17
C ASP A 3 -3.82 -7.03 11.40
N PHE A 4 -4.33 -8.26 11.38
CA PHE A 4 -5.49 -8.62 10.57
C PHE A 4 -6.80 -8.06 11.13
N GLU A 5 -6.97 -8.02 12.46
CA GLU A 5 -8.20 -7.52 13.09
C GLU A 5 -8.47 -6.06 12.74
N LYS A 6 -7.40 -5.25 12.73
CA LYS A 6 -7.49 -3.84 12.35
C LYS A 6 -7.80 -3.66 10.87
N LEU A 7 -7.22 -4.50 10.02
CA LEU A 7 -7.47 -4.48 8.58
C LEU A 7 -8.90 -4.90 8.24
N GLN A 8 -9.41 -5.95 8.89
CA GLN A 8 -10.78 -6.43 8.77
C GLN A 8 -11.81 -5.36 9.15
N SER A 9 -11.57 -4.61 10.23
CA SER A 9 -12.47 -3.53 10.66
C SER A 9 -12.65 -2.41 9.64
N ASN A 10 -11.76 -2.33 8.64
CA ASN A 10 -11.79 -1.32 7.58
C ASN A 10 -12.09 -1.91 6.20
N VAL A 11 -12.37 -3.22 6.11
CA VAL A 11 -12.46 -3.94 4.85
C VAL A 11 -13.54 -3.35 3.93
N ASN A 12 -13.16 -3.16 2.69
CA ASN A 12 -14.06 -2.82 1.59
C ASN A 12 -13.39 -3.19 0.27
N THR A 13 -14.16 -3.12 -0.82
CA THR A 13 -13.69 -3.45 -2.17
C THR A 13 -12.48 -2.60 -2.61
N ASP A 14 -12.40 -1.33 -2.20
CA ASP A 14 -11.30 -0.45 -2.58
C ASP A 14 -9.98 -0.88 -1.92
N ILE A 15 -9.99 -1.24 -0.64
CA ILE A 15 -8.79 -1.76 0.06
C ILE A 15 -8.25 -3.01 -0.64
N ILE A 16 -9.14 -3.94 -1.00
CA ILE A 16 -8.75 -5.19 -1.67
C ILE A 16 -8.08 -4.87 -3.01
N ARG A 17 -8.64 -3.94 -3.80
CA ARG A 17 -8.04 -3.51 -5.07
C ARG A 17 -6.64 -2.93 -4.90
N VAL A 18 -6.41 -2.13 -3.86
CA VAL A 18 -5.07 -1.56 -3.61
C VAL A 18 -4.08 -2.62 -3.14
N LEU A 19 -4.52 -3.60 -2.34
CA LEU A 19 -3.67 -4.74 -1.93
C LEU A 19 -3.29 -5.63 -3.13
N GLU A 20 -4.23 -5.90 -4.03
CA GLU A 20 -3.97 -6.61 -5.28
C GLU A 20 -2.96 -5.85 -6.16
N TYR A 21 -3.12 -4.52 -6.26
CA TYR A 21 -2.13 -3.68 -6.94
C TYR A 21 -0.75 -3.79 -6.30
N ALA A 22 -0.66 -3.66 -4.97
CA ALA A 22 0.60 -3.74 -4.23
C ALA A 22 1.27 -5.12 -4.37
N LYS A 23 0.49 -6.20 -4.47
CA LYS A 23 1.01 -7.55 -4.71
C LYS A 23 1.61 -7.69 -6.12
N ALA A 24 0.96 -7.11 -7.12
CA ALA A 24 1.35 -7.24 -8.53
C ALA A 24 2.51 -6.33 -8.95
N ASN A 25 2.81 -5.28 -8.17
CA ASN A 25 3.70 -4.21 -8.60
C ASN A 25 4.86 -3.99 -7.61
N ALA A 26 6.07 -3.88 -8.14
CA ALA A 26 7.25 -3.49 -7.37
C ALA A 26 7.25 -1.99 -6.98
N ASN A 27 6.49 -1.16 -7.70
CA ASN A 27 6.40 0.28 -7.45
C ASN A 27 5.09 0.63 -6.76
N ILE A 28 5.09 0.57 -5.43
CA ILE A 28 3.94 0.94 -4.61
C ILE A 28 4.04 2.44 -4.33
N GLY A 29 3.55 3.26 -5.26
CA GLY A 29 3.52 4.72 -5.13
C GLY A 29 2.08 5.24 -5.11
N ILE A 30 1.81 6.27 -4.31
CA ILE A 30 0.45 6.86 -4.23
C ILE A 30 -0.07 7.22 -5.61
N GLY A 31 0.71 7.95 -6.43
CA GLY A 31 0.28 8.33 -7.79
C GLY A 31 -0.01 7.12 -8.69
N ALA A 32 0.82 6.08 -8.63
CA ALA A 32 0.64 4.88 -9.45
C ALA A 32 -0.63 4.09 -9.05
N ILE A 33 -0.95 4.07 -7.75
CA ILE A 33 -2.21 3.49 -7.23
C ILE A 33 -3.40 4.36 -7.64
N GLN A 34 -3.30 5.69 -7.57
CA GLN A 34 -4.38 6.58 -7.99
C GLN A 34 -4.76 6.34 -9.45
N GLU A 35 -3.76 6.23 -10.33
CA GLU A 35 -3.95 5.96 -11.76
C GLU A 35 -4.52 4.55 -11.99
N SER A 36 -3.93 3.53 -11.36
CA SER A 36 -4.30 2.13 -11.62
C SER A 36 -5.63 1.71 -10.99
N CYS A 37 -5.99 2.32 -9.86
CA CYS A 37 -7.22 2.01 -9.14
C CYS A 37 -8.33 3.05 -9.33
N GLU A 38 -8.06 4.13 -10.08
CA GLU A 38 -8.97 5.26 -10.30
C GLU A 38 -9.46 5.89 -8.99
N MET A 39 -8.51 6.17 -8.09
CA MET A 39 -8.79 6.64 -6.73
C MET A 39 -8.23 8.04 -6.46
N GLY A 40 -8.95 8.81 -5.65
CA GLY A 40 -8.47 10.11 -5.17
C GLY A 40 -7.30 9.98 -4.19
N TYR A 41 -6.39 10.96 -4.23
CA TYR A 41 -5.15 10.97 -3.42
C TYR A 41 -5.41 10.70 -1.94
N ALA A 42 -6.37 11.40 -1.33
CA ALA A 42 -6.66 11.29 0.10
C ALA A 42 -7.21 9.91 0.50
N ARG A 43 -7.83 9.18 -0.43
CA ARG A 43 -8.28 7.80 -0.16
C ARG A 43 -7.09 6.85 -0.18
N VAL A 44 -6.26 6.94 -1.21
CA VAL A 44 -5.04 6.14 -1.33
C VAL A 44 -4.10 6.38 -0.16
N ALA A 45 -3.89 7.64 0.24
CA ALA A 45 -3.06 7.99 1.39
C ALA A 45 -3.52 7.30 2.67
N ARG A 46 -4.83 7.31 2.95
CA ARG A 46 -5.40 6.61 4.11
C ARG A 46 -5.18 5.10 4.08
N TYR A 47 -5.27 4.47 2.91
CA TYR A 47 -4.99 3.03 2.79
C TYR A 47 -3.49 2.72 2.97
N ILE A 48 -2.62 3.57 2.44
CA ILE A 48 -1.18 3.44 2.67
C ILE A 48 -0.85 3.58 4.15
N ASP A 49 -1.44 4.56 4.85
CA ASP A 49 -1.24 4.74 6.29
C ASP A 49 -1.70 3.50 7.07
N LEU A 50 -2.87 2.95 6.73
CA LEU A 50 -3.36 1.70 7.30
C LEU A 50 -2.39 0.53 7.02
N PHE A 51 -1.87 0.40 5.80
CA PHE A 51 -0.96 -0.70 5.44
C PHE A 51 0.39 -0.61 6.12
N LEU A 52 0.87 0.60 6.41
CA LEU A 52 2.06 0.80 7.24
C LEU A 52 1.78 0.36 8.67
N GLU A 53 0.63 0.74 9.21
CA GLU A 53 0.24 0.45 10.58
C GLU A 53 0.03 -1.05 10.83
N VAL A 54 -0.66 -1.74 9.92
CA VAL A 54 -0.90 -3.19 10.04
C VAL A 54 0.29 -4.04 9.56
N GLY A 55 1.41 -3.42 9.18
CA GLY A 55 2.65 -4.12 8.83
C GLY A 55 2.63 -4.84 7.49
N ILE A 56 1.85 -4.34 6.51
CA ILE A 56 1.91 -4.78 5.10
C ILE A 56 3.01 -4.05 4.34
N LEU A 57 3.22 -2.76 4.64
CA LEU A 57 4.25 -1.93 4.01
C LEU A 57 5.36 -1.53 5.00
N ASN A 58 6.56 -1.37 4.49
CA ASN A 58 7.66 -0.75 5.22
C ASN A 58 7.56 0.78 5.19
N PRO A 59 8.02 1.49 6.23
CA PRO A 59 8.13 2.95 6.22
C PRO A 59 8.87 3.47 4.99
N ARG A 60 8.35 4.56 4.41
CA ARG A 60 8.87 5.09 3.17
C ARG A 60 10.32 5.56 3.30
N ARG A 61 11.19 5.04 2.45
CA ARG A 61 12.59 5.47 2.38
C ARG A 61 12.75 6.67 1.45
N TYR A 62 13.86 7.39 1.64
CA TYR A 62 14.25 8.47 0.74
C TYR A 62 15.75 8.42 0.47
N CYS A 63 16.15 8.93 -0.70
CA CYS A 63 17.53 9.23 -1.00
C CYS A 63 17.71 10.74 -1.26
N MET A 64 18.94 11.23 -1.13
CA MET A 64 19.28 12.61 -1.45
C MET A 64 19.71 12.70 -2.90
N ILE A 65 19.02 13.54 -3.68
CA ILE A 65 19.37 13.83 -5.08
C ILE A 65 19.79 15.29 -5.23
N LYS A 66 20.63 15.58 -6.21
CA LYS A 66 21.03 16.95 -6.56
C LYS A 66 20.03 17.52 -7.58
N GLY A 67 19.35 18.60 -7.21
CA GLY A 67 18.46 19.34 -8.10
C GLY A 67 19.23 20.11 -9.17
N LYS A 68 18.50 20.60 -10.19
CA LYS A 68 19.06 21.46 -11.26
C LYS A 68 19.68 22.75 -10.71
N ASP A 69 19.18 23.21 -9.57
CA ASP A 69 19.68 24.36 -8.78
C ASP A 69 20.94 24.04 -7.96
N ARG A 70 21.55 22.87 -8.15
CA ARG A 70 22.67 22.31 -7.37
C ARG A 70 22.35 22.08 -5.88
N LYS A 71 21.12 22.33 -5.41
CA LYS A 71 20.70 22.07 -4.03
C LYS A 71 20.33 20.60 -3.88
N ARG A 72 20.57 20.03 -2.69
CA ARG A 72 20.15 18.66 -2.38
C ARG A 72 18.68 18.64 -1.99
N ARG A 73 17.92 17.69 -2.54
CA ARG A 73 16.50 17.48 -2.24
C ARG A 73 16.24 16.01 -1.94
N ARG A 74 15.27 15.72 -1.07
CA ARG A 74 14.83 14.35 -0.80
C ARG A 74 14.00 13.84 -1.98
N LYS A 75 14.35 12.67 -2.50
CA LYS A 75 13.50 11.88 -3.41
C LYS A 75 13.00 10.67 -2.63
N TYR A 76 11.69 10.62 -2.42
CA TYR A 76 11.08 9.46 -1.78
C TYR A 76 11.01 8.29 -2.75
N LEU A 77 11.44 7.13 -2.27
CA LEU A 77 11.36 5.87 -3.02
C LEU A 77 9.93 5.32 -2.95
N PRO A 78 9.56 4.37 -3.83
CA PRO A 78 8.33 3.60 -3.69
C PRO A 78 8.26 2.89 -2.33
N TYR A 79 7.06 2.56 -1.87
CA TYR A 79 6.88 1.68 -0.72
C TYR A 79 7.31 0.25 -1.08
N GLU A 80 7.80 -0.48 -0.08
CA GLU A 80 8.20 -1.88 -0.20
C GLU A 80 7.26 -2.73 0.67
N LEU A 81 6.93 -3.94 0.21
CA LEU A 81 6.18 -4.91 1.03
C LEU A 81 7.03 -5.33 2.25
N ALA A 82 6.41 -5.33 3.42
CA ALA A 82 6.99 -5.87 4.66
C ALA A 82 6.75 -7.38 4.83
N VAL A 83 5.96 -7.97 3.93
CA VAL A 83 5.53 -9.38 3.97
C VAL A 83 5.81 -10.06 2.63
N SER A 84 5.89 -11.40 2.63
CA SER A 84 5.97 -12.16 1.39
C SER A 84 4.69 -12.03 0.55
N THR A 85 4.80 -12.24 -0.75
CA THR A 85 3.67 -12.21 -1.69
C THR A 85 2.63 -13.27 -1.36
N ASP A 86 3.05 -14.44 -0.87
CA ASP A 86 2.15 -15.54 -0.49
C ASP A 86 1.34 -15.17 0.76
N LYS A 87 1.99 -14.57 1.76
CA LYS A 87 1.31 -14.09 2.96
C LYS A 87 0.32 -12.97 2.65
N LEU A 88 0.69 -12.08 1.73
CA LEU A 88 -0.21 -11.04 1.24
C LEU A 88 -1.40 -11.64 0.48
N GLN A 89 -1.18 -12.68 -0.32
CA GLN A 89 -2.27 -13.38 -1.02
C GLN A 89 -3.26 -14.01 -0.06
N SER A 90 -2.79 -14.75 0.96
CA SER A 90 -3.68 -15.33 1.98
C SER A 90 -4.51 -14.26 2.67
N CYS A 91 -3.90 -13.12 3.01
CA CYS A 91 -4.61 -11.98 3.59
C CYS A 91 -5.69 -11.43 2.66
N ILE A 92 -5.41 -11.29 1.35
CA ILE A 92 -6.39 -10.81 0.37
C ILE A 92 -7.57 -11.79 0.26
N ASP A 93 -7.30 -13.10 0.26
CA ASP A 93 -8.35 -14.11 0.16
C ASP A 93 -9.28 -14.13 1.38
N GLU A 94 -8.74 -13.95 2.59
CA GLU A 94 -9.53 -13.80 3.80
C GLU A 94 -10.40 -12.53 3.77
N LEU A 95 -9.84 -11.39 3.36
CA LEU A 95 -10.61 -10.15 3.22
C LEU A 95 -11.73 -10.26 2.18
N LYS A 96 -11.50 -11.00 1.09
CA LYS A 96 -12.53 -11.25 0.07
C LYS A 96 -13.70 -12.06 0.60
N LYS A 97 -13.46 -13.06 1.45
CA LYS A 97 -14.52 -13.84 2.11
C LYS A 97 -15.37 -12.94 3.00
N LEU A 98 -14.70 -12.17 3.86
CA LEU A 98 -15.36 -11.20 4.75
C LEU A 98 -16.18 -10.16 4.00
N ASN A 99 -15.67 -9.62 2.90
CA ASN A 99 -16.37 -8.63 2.09
C ASN A 99 -17.58 -9.22 1.32
N ARG A 100 -17.65 -10.55 1.17
CA ARG A 100 -18.81 -11.27 0.59
C ARG A 100 -19.86 -11.65 1.62
N GLY A 101 -19.58 -11.46 2.92
CA GLY A 101 -20.46 -11.89 4.02
C GLY A 101 -20.41 -13.41 4.29
N GLU A 102 -19.35 -14.08 3.84
CA GLU A 102 -19.03 -15.49 4.16
C GLU A 102 -18.18 -15.57 5.44
#